data_AF-A0A3R6K067-F1
#
_entry.id   AF-A0A3R6K067-F1
#
_cell.length_a   1.000
_cell.length_b   1.000
_cell.length_c   1.000
_cell.angle_alpha   90.00
_cell.angle_beta   90.00
_cell.angle_gamma   90.00
#
_symmetry.space_group_name_H-M   'P 1'
#
loop_
_entity.id
_entity.type
_entity.pdbx_description
1 polymer ?
#
loop_
_entity_poly.entity_id
_entity_poly.type
_entity_poly.pdbx_seq_one_letter_code
_entity_poly.pdbx_strand_id
1 'polypeptide(L)'
;MYNMTFDIKGIQYKRVSKPMARKAYDTGKDVVICACKLRPGKPWYPEAIINNLSKNSFNSSVNEYEWYNCNAEAGYYAAFYIEV
;
A
#
# COMPACT_ATOMS: atom_id res chain seq x y z
N MET A 1 11.74 -9.29 -8.35
CA MET A 1 10.74 -8.25 -7.99
C MET A 1 9.42 -8.70 -8.59
N TYR A 2 8.35 -8.88 -7.81
CA TYR A 2 7.05 -9.27 -8.37
C TYR A 2 6.45 -8.06 -9.11
N ASN A 3 6.32 -8.15 -10.44
CA ASN A 3 5.75 -7.13 -11.31
C ASN A 3 4.21 -7.14 -11.21
N MET A 4 3.68 -6.79 -10.05
CA MET A 4 2.24 -6.68 -9.84
C MET A 4 1.78 -5.27 -10.19
N THR A 5 0.87 -5.17 -11.17
CA THR A 5 0.14 -3.95 -11.51
C THR A 5 -1.35 -4.18 -11.40
N PHE A 6 -2.10 -3.12 -11.07
CA PHE A 6 -3.55 -3.16 -11.01
C PHE A 6 -4.13 -1.76 -11.19
N ASP A 7 -5.43 -1.71 -11.46
CA ASP A 7 -6.18 -0.49 -11.70
C ASP A 7 -7.12 -0.19 -10.52
N ILE A 8 -7.10 1.06 -10.06
CA ILE A 8 -8.16 1.63 -9.23
C ILE A 8 -8.74 2.81 -10.00
N LYS A 9 -10.01 2.70 -10.43
CA LYS A 9 -10.76 3.80 -11.09
C LYS A 9 -10.06 4.41 -12.31
N GLY A 10 -9.35 3.61 -13.11
CA GLY A 10 -8.62 4.09 -14.29
C GLY A 10 -7.17 4.53 -14.02
N ILE A 11 -6.71 4.47 -12.77
CA ILE A 11 -5.33 4.78 -12.38
C ILE A 11 -4.56 3.47 -12.20
N GLN A 12 -3.44 3.35 -12.90
CA GLN A 12 -2.55 2.19 -12.77
C GLN A 12 -1.57 2.36 -11.61
N TYR A 13 -1.46 1.31 -10.81
CA TYR A 13 -0.51 1.22 -9.71
C TYR A 13 0.47 0.07 -9.95
N LYS A 14 1.73 0.28 -9.57
CA LYS A 14 2.79 -0.74 -9.61
C LYS A 14 3.35 -1.01 -8.22
N ARG A 15 3.67 -2.28 -7.95
CA ARG A 15 4.31 -2.70 -6.70
C ARG A 15 5.72 -2.10 -6.59
N VAL A 16 6.05 -1.58 -5.43
CA VAL A 16 7.36 -1.00 -5.14
C VAL A 16 7.91 -1.49 -3.79
N SER A 17 9.19 -1.21 -3.54
CA SER A 17 9.81 -1.48 -2.25
C SER A 17 9.36 -0.47 -1.18
N LYS A 18 9.49 -0.83 0.10
CA LYS A 18 9.19 0.06 1.23
C LYS A 18 9.97 1.40 1.17
N PRO A 19 11.27 1.44 0.79
CA PRO A 19 11.98 2.71 0.62
C PRO A 19 11.41 3.60 -0.50
N MET A 20 11.01 3.00 -1.64
CA MET A 20 10.39 3.76 -2.73
C MET A 20 9.02 4.31 -2.32
N ALA A 21 8.22 3.50 -1.62
CA ALA A 21 6.93 3.90 -1.08
C ALA A 21 7.07 5.06 -0.08
N ARG A 22 8.04 4.96 0.84
CA ARG A 22 8.37 6.04 1.77
C ARG A 22 8.73 7.33 1.04
N LYS A 23 9.62 7.26 0.04
CA LYS A 23 9.99 8.44 -0.74
C LYS A 23 8.77 9.08 -1.42
N ALA A 24 7.87 8.27 -1.97
CA ALA A 24 6.63 8.77 -2.56
C ALA A 24 5.74 9.47 -1.51
N TYR A 25 5.54 8.84 -0.35
CA TYR A 25 4.78 9.41 0.77
C TYR A 25 5.38 10.74 1.25
N ASP A 26 6.70 10.82 1.41
CA ASP A 26 7.39 12.03 1.86
C ASP A 26 7.25 13.17 0.84
N THR A 27 7.12 12.86 -0.45
CA THR A 27 6.83 13.83 -1.52
C THR A 27 5.34 14.22 -1.62
N GLY A 28 4.48 13.71 -0.74
CA GLY A 28 3.04 13.99 -0.74
C GLY A 28 2.23 13.18 -1.75
N LYS A 29 2.78 12.10 -2.29
CA LYS A 29 2.04 11.19 -3.17
C LYS A 29 1.24 10.19 -2.35
N ASP A 30 0.12 9.75 -2.91
CA ASP A 30 -0.64 8.63 -2.40
C ASP A 30 0.17 7.33 -2.54
N VAL A 31 0.16 6.53 -1.47
CA VAL A 31 0.71 5.18 -1.44
C VAL A 31 -0.42 4.21 -1.15
N VAL A 32 -0.62 3.25 -2.03
CA VAL A 32 -1.55 2.15 -1.79
C VAL A 32 -0.84 1.08 -0.98
N ILE A 33 -1.48 0.61 0.09
CA ILE A 33 -1.00 -0.47 0.95
C ILE A 33 -1.99 -1.63 0.95
N CYS A 34 -1.49 -2.85 0.88
CA CYS A 34 -2.30 -4.07 0.91
C CYS A 34 -1.54 -5.19 1.61
N ALA A 35 -2.19 -6.02 2.41
CA ALA A 35 -1.54 -7.18 3.03
C ALA A 35 -0.88 -8.08 1.96
N CYS A 36 0.33 -8.59 2.24
CA CYS A 36 1.21 -9.11 1.19
C CYS A 36 0.74 -10.39 0.48
N LYS A 37 -0.19 -11.16 1.06
CA LYS A 37 -0.83 -12.32 0.41
C LYS A 37 -2.15 -11.95 -0.28
N LEU A 38 -2.66 -10.73 -0.07
CA LEU A 38 -3.86 -10.25 -0.74
C LEU A 38 -3.52 -9.50 -2.04
N ARG A 39 -4.50 -9.45 -2.93
CA ARG A 39 -4.44 -8.69 -4.17
C ARG A 39 -5.25 -7.40 -3.97
N PRO A 40 -4.64 -6.21 -4.18
CA PRO A 40 -5.39 -4.97 -4.19
C PRO A 40 -6.29 -4.87 -5.43
N GLY A 41 -7.36 -4.09 -5.32
CA GLY A 41 -8.38 -3.92 -6.33
C GLY A 41 -9.47 -5.01 -6.29
N LYS A 42 -10.06 -5.29 -7.45
CA LYS A 42 -11.23 -6.17 -7.56
C LYS A 42 -10.98 -7.59 -7.05
N PRO A 43 -12.01 -8.25 -6.47
CA PRO A 43 -13.38 -7.73 -6.28
C PRO A 43 -13.59 -7.00 -4.95
N TRP A 44 -12.71 -7.20 -3.96
CA TRP A 44 -12.97 -6.80 -2.57
C TRP A 44 -12.30 -5.49 -2.15
N TYR A 45 -11.36 -4.98 -2.94
CA TYR A 45 -10.60 -3.76 -2.65
C TYR A 45 -10.01 -3.75 -1.22
N PRO A 46 -9.20 -4.76 -0.84
CA PRO A 46 -8.65 -4.87 0.52
C PRO A 46 -7.54 -3.86 0.83
N GLU A 47 -7.20 -3.00 -0.12
CA GLU A 47 -6.20 -1.96 0.04
C GLU A 47 -6.68 -0.74 0.84
N ALA A 48 -5.72 -0.03 1.42
CA ALA A 48 -5.90 1.32 1.92
C ALA A 48 -4.99 2.30 1.17
N ILE A 49 -5.36 3.58 1.16
CA ILE A 49 -4.55 4.66 0.61
C ILE A 49 -4.04 5.51 1.77
N ILE A 50 -2.73 5.71 1.84
CA ILE A 50 -2.09 6.56 2.84
C ILE A 50 -1.34 7.70 2.16
N ASN A 51 -1.37 8.87 2.78
CA ASN A 51 -0.59 10.04 2.40
C ASN A 51 -0.22 10.88 3.64
N ASN A 52 0.68 11.84 3.42
CA ASN A 52 1.25 12.68 4.48
C ASN A 52 0.31 13.80 4.96
N LEU A 53 -0.89 13.94 4.39
CA LEU A 53 -1.89 14.94 4.84
C LEU A 53 -2.46 14.60 6.21
N SER A 54 -2.49 13.31 6.57
CA SER A 54 -3.00 12.80 7.84
C SER A 54 -2.13 13.16 9.07
N LYS A 55 -0.99 13.86 8.88
CA LYS A 55 0.02 14.20 9.91
C LYS A 55 0.70 12.99 10.59
N ASN A 56 0.33 11.77 10.22
CA ASN A 56 1.02 10.57 10.69
C ASN A 56 2.34 10.39 9.91
N SER A 57 3.30 9.70 10.53
CA SER A 57 4.50 9.28 9.80
C SER A 57 4.19 8.08 8.91
N PHE A 58 4.93 7.91 7.81
CA PHE A 58 4.83 6.72 6.96
C PHE A 58 4.88 5.42 7.78
N ASN A 59 5.79 5.35 8.75
CA ASN A 59 5.94 4.17 9.61
C ASN A 59 4.74 3.94 10.52
N SER A 60 4.17 5.01 11.09
CA SER A 60 2.97 4.91 11.93
C SER A 60 1.79 4.36 11.14
N SER A 61 1.53 4.92 9.95
CA SER A 61 0.45 4.44 9.07
C SER A 61 0.62 2.99 8.64
N VAL A 62 1.85 2.57 8.33
CA VAL A 62 2.14 1.18 7.96
C VAL A 62 1.95 0.24 9.16
N ASN A 63 2.44 0.63 10.34
CA ASN A 63 2.31 -0.19 11.54
C ASN A 63 0.85 -0.36 11.96
N GLU A 64 0.05 0.71 11.90
CA GLU A 64 -1.40 0.64 12.14
C GLU A 64 -2.08 -0.29 11.13
N TYR A 65 -1.77 -0.15 9.84
CA TYR A 65 -2.34 -1.04 8.83
C TYR A 65 -1.98 -2.51 9.06
N GLU A 66 -0.70 -2.80 9.32
CA GLU A 66 -0.22 -4.16 9.59
C GLU A 66 -0.90 -4.72 10.85
N TRP A 67 -1.05 -3.93 11.91
CA TRP A 67 -1.71 -4.38 13.14
C TRP A 67 -3.17 -4.79 12.93
N TYR A 68 -3.94 -4.01 12.17
CA TYR A 68 -5.38 -4.25 12.01
C TYR A 68 -5.75 -5.18 10.84
N ASN A 69 -4.92 -5.26 9.80
CA ASN A 69 -5.30 -5.92 8.54
C ASN A 69 -4.41 -7.12 8.18
N CYS A 70 -3.21 -7.25 8.79
CA CYS A 70 -2.28 -8.32 8.47
C CYS A 70 -2.39 -9.46 9.48
N ASN A 71 -2.49 -10.70 8.99
CA ASN A 71 -2.62 -11.91 9.83
C ASN A 71 -2.05 -13.15 9.09
N ALA A 72 -2.24 -14.34 9.66
CA ALA A 72 -1.71 -15.58 9.09
C ALA A 72 -2.21 -15.85 7.65
N GLU A 73 -3.44 -15.50 7.35
CA GLU A 73 -4.10 -15.72 6.04
C GLU A 73 -3.75 -14.60 5.06
N ALA A 74 -3.82 -13.34 5.49
CA ALA A 74 -3.57 -12.16 4.66
C ALA A 74 -2.07 -11.82 4.47
N GLY A 75 -1.20 -12.42 5.28
CA GLY A 75 0.22 -12.11 5.38
C GLY A 75 0.50 -11.07 6.46
N TYR A 76 1.67 -11.16 7.11
CA TYR A 76 2.05 -10.33 8.27
C TYR A 76 2.66 -8.96 7.92
N TYR A 77 2.80 -8.65 6.62
CA TYR A 77 3.45 -7.42 6.16
C TYR A 77 2.63 -6.75 5.07
N ALA A 78 2.72 -5.42 5.00
CA ALA A 78 2.15 -4.66 3.91
C ALA A 78 3.03 -4.75 2.63
N ALA A 79 2.38 -4.89 1.50
CA ALA A 79 2.91 -4.59 0.18
C ALA A 79 2.53 -3.15 -0.21
N PHE A 80 3.39 -2.49 -0.98
CA PHE A 80 3.24 -1.08 -1.33
C PHE A 80 3.13 -0.90 -2.83
N TYR A 81 2.28 0.03 -3.25
CA TYR A 81 2.07 0.36 -4.65
C TYR A 81 1.96 1.87 -4.83
N ILE A 82 2.50 2.36 -5.94
CA ILE A 82 2.44 3.78 -6.33
C ILE A 82 1.90 3.87 -7.75
N GLU A 83 1.28 5.01 -8.05
CA GLU A 83 0.86 5.35 -9.41
C GLU A 83 2.05 5.25 -10.39
N VAL A 84 1.78 4.75 -11.59
CA VAL A 84 2.76 4.54 -12.66
C VAL A 84 3.14 5.85 -13.34
#